data_AF-A0A4Q7P418-F1
#
_entry.id   AF-A0A4Q7P418-F1
#
_cell.length_a   1.000
_cell.length_b   1.000
_cell.length_c   1.000
_cell.angle_alpha   90.00
_cell.angle_beta   90.00
_cell.angle_gamma   90.00
#
_symmetry.space_group_name_H-M   'P 1'
#
loop_
_entity.id
_entity.type
_entity.pdbx_description
1 polymer ?
#
loop_
_entity_poly.entity_id
_entity_poly.type
_entity_poly.pdbx_seq_one_letter_code
_entity_poly.pdbx_strand_id
1 'polypeptide(L)' 'MTHNEVYKWFELYFPLYAGENAAAWFPNGKNSIRVRQTNGAEFIFTYGGKDDWRFETVKSFIKDMKGGKG' A
#
# COMPACT_ATOMS: atom_id res chain seq x y z
N MET A 1 12.44 -5.61 2.78
CA MET A 1 11.65 -5.63 4.03
C MET A 1 10.55 -6.66 3.86
N THR A 2 10.15 -7.35 4.92
CA THR A 2 8.98 -8.23 4.87
C THR A 2 7.70 -7.41 4.76
N HIS A 3 6.64 -7.97 4.18
CA HIS A 3 5.35 -7.27 4.08
C HIS A 3 4.77 -6.92 5.46
N ASN A 4 5.03 -7.73 6.49
CA ASN A 4 4.63 -7.44 7.87
C ASN A 4 5.34 -6.20 8.42
N GLU A 5 6.63 -6.03 8.15
CA GLU A 5 7.36 -4.82 8.55
C GLU A 5 6.87 -3.59 7.78
N VAL A 6 6.57 -3.72 6.48
CA VAL A 6 5.94 -2.64 5.70
C VAL A 6 4.59 -2.26 6.29
N TYR A 7 3.77 -3.26 6.67
CA TYR A 7 2.47 -3.03 7.28
C TYR A 7 2.60 -2.30 8.63
N LYS A 8 3.55 -2.69 9.48
CA LYS A 8 3.83 -1.96 10.74
C LYS A 8 4.17 -0.49 10.52
N TRP A 9 5.02 -0.19 9.54
CA TRP A 9 5.32 1.20 9.18
C TRP A 9 4.11 1.92 8.59
N PHE A 10 3.31 1.23 7.78
CA PHE A 10 2.08 1.77 7.22
C PHE A 10 1.09 2.17 8.31
N GLU A 11 0.85 1.32 9.32
CA GLU A 11 -0.06 1.64 10.43
C GLU A 11 0.40 2.89 11.21
N LEU A 12 1.72 3.07 11.37
CA LEU A 12 2.29 4.23 12.04
C LEU A 12 2.12 5.54 11.24
N TYR A 13 2.31 5.48 9.92
CA TYR A 13 2.30 6.66 9.05
C TYR A 13 0.89 7.05 8.57
N PHE A 14 0.02 6.05 8.37
CA PHE A 14 -1.30 6.21 7.77
C PHE A 14 -2.41 5.61 8.65
N PRO A 15 -2.54 6.03 9.93
CA PRO A 15 -3.49 5.43 10.86
C PRO A 15 -4.95 5.51 10.38
N LEU A 16 -5.28 6.53 9.58
CA LEU A 16 -6.62 6.70 8.99
C LEU A 16 -6.98 5.67 7.91
N TYR A 17 -5.99 4.98 7.34
CA TYR A 17 -6.18 3.93 6.33
C TYR A 17 -5.99 2.53 6.90
N ALA A 18 -5.71 2.43 8.21
CA ALA A 18 -5.38 1.20 8.92
C ALA A 18 -6.41 0.87 10.01
N GLY A 19 -6.15 -0.19 10.78
CA GLY A 19 -6.98 -0.59 11.92
C GLY A 19 -8.44 -0.77 11.54
N GLU A 20 -9.34 -0.09 12.25
CA GLU A 20 -10.80 -0.19 12.04
C GLU A 20 -11.26 0.34 10.68
N ASN A 21 -10.46 1.17 10.00
CA ASN A 21 -10.78 1.67 8.66
C ASN A 21 -10.37 0.67 7.56
N ALA A 22 -9.50 -0.30 7.87
CA ALA A 22 -9.09 -1.36 6.97
C ALA A 22 -9.89 -2.65 7.20
N ALA A 23 -10.59 -3.11 6.17
CA ALA A 23 -11.25 -4.42 6.20
C ALA A 23 -10.23 -5.58 6.07
N ALA A 24 -9.20 -5.38 5.25
CA ALA A 24 -8.13 -6.36 5.05
C ALA A 24 -6.90 -5.70 4.42
N TRP A 25 -5.75 -6.35 4.56
CA TRP A 25 -4.54 -6.00 3.81
C TRP A 25 -3.90 -7.24 3.20
N PHE A 26 -3.14 -7.05 2.12
CA PHE A 26 -2.53 -8.12 1.34
C PHE A 26 -1.10 -7.73 0.93
N PRO A 27 -0.15 -8.69 0.92
CA PRO A 27 1.13 -8.51 0.24
C PRO A 27 0.93 -8.12 -1.23
N ASN A 28 1.68 -7.13 -1.73
CA ASN A 28 1.60 -6.70 -3.12
C ASN A 28 2.98 -6.33 -3.70
N GLY A 29 3.58 -7.22 -4.49
CA GLY A 29 4.90 -6.96 -5.09
C GLY A 29 6.01 -6.65 -4.06
N LYS A 30 7.10 -6.03 -4.51
CA LYS A 30 8.25 -5.69 -3.67
C LYS A 30 7.94 -4.46 -2.82
N ASN A 31 8.11 -4.58 -1.51
CA ASN A 31 7.93 -3.51 -0.52
C ASN A 31 6.57 -2.78 -0.60
N SER A 32 5.53 -3.38 -1.17
CA SER A 32 4.20 -2.77 -1.22
C SER A 32 3.14 -3.68 -0.62
N ILE A 33 2.09 -3.03 -0.12
CA ILE A 33 0.90 -3.67 0.42
C ILE A 33 -0.32 -3.12 -0.30
N ARG A 34 -1.33 -3.95 -0.48
CA ARG A 34 -2.66 -3.51 -0.88
C ARG A 34 -3.56 -3.51 0.34
N VAL A 35 -4.23 -2.40 0.60
CA VAL A 35 -5.17 -2.25 1.72
C VAL A 35 -6.57 -2.06 1.17
N ARG A 36 -7.50 -2.90 1.60
CA ARG A 36 -8.93 -2.79 1.33
C ARG A 36 -9.59 -2.09 2.52
N GLN A 37 -10.18 -0.93 2.27
CA GLN A 37 -10.94 -0.17 3.24
C GLN A 37 -12.32 -0.80 3.50
N THR A 38 -12.96 -0.46 4.61
CA THR A 38 -14.30 -0.95 4.98
C THR A 38 -15.39 -0.59 3.97
N ASN A 39 -15.23 0.52 3.25
CA ASN A 39 -16.11 0.91 2.14
C ASN A 39 -15.83 0.16 0.82
N GLY A 40 -14.91 -0.80 0.82
CA GLY A 40 -14.54 -1.60 -0.36
C GLY A 40 -13.51 -0.95 -1.29
N ALA A 41 -13.09 0.30 -1.03
CA ALA A 41 -12.01 0.91 -1.79
C ALA A 41 -10.68 0.18 -1.56
N GLU A 42 -9.90 -0.02 -2.63
CA GLU A 42 -8.57 -0.64 -2.55
C GLU A 42 -7.49 0.33 -2.98
N PHE A 43 -6.45 0.42 -2.16
CA PHE A 43 -5.28 1.26 -2.40
C PHE A 43 -4.00 0.45 -2.25
N ILE A 44 -2.95 0.89 -2.92
CA ILE A 44 -1.61 0.32 -2.82
C ILE A 44 -0.69 1.36 -2.18
N PHE A 45 0.07 0.89 -1.19
CA PHE A 45 1.11 1.65 -0.52
C PHE A 45 2.45 0.97 -0.75
N THR A 46 3.39 1.68 -1.37
CA THR A 46 4.77 1.19 -1.60
C THR A 46 5.73 1.92 -0.70
N TYR A 47 6.52 1.17 0.06
CA TYR A 47 7.57 1.69 0.92
C TYR A 47 8.89 1.84 0.14
N GLY A 48 9.34 3.09 -0.03
CA GLY A 48 10.67 3.44 -0.52
C GLY A 48 11.66 3.80 0.59
N GLY A 49 11.15 4.26 1.74
CA GLY A 49 11.93 4.67 2.91
C GLY A 49 11.05 5.38 3.94
N LYS A 50 11.63 5.86 5.04
CA LYS A 50 10.89 6.64 6.05
C LYS A 50 10.27 7.90 5.45
N ASP A 51 10.98 8.54 4.54
CA ASP A 51 10.58 9.79 3.89
C ASP A 51 10.10 9.59 2.43
N ASP A 52 9.93 8.33 2.02
CA ASP A 52 9.52 7.97 0.65
C ASP A 52 8.44 6.88 0.67
N TRP A 53 7.22 7.33 0.42
CA TRP A 53 6.04 6.47 0.27
C TRP A 53 5.31 6.83 -1.01
N ARG A 54 4.86 5.79 -1.73
CA ARG A 54 3.94 5.96 -2.86
C ARG A 54 2.56 5.44 -2.46
N PHE A 55 1.55 6.28 -2.69
CA PHE A 55 0.15 5.95 -2.50
C PHE A 55 -0.60 6.06 -3.83
N GLU A 56 -1.32 5.01 -4.19
CA GLU A 56 -1.99 4.95 -5.49
C GLU A 56 -3.20 4.01 -5.50
N THR A 57 -4.06 4.18 -6.48
CA THR A 57 -5.15 3.22 -6.73
C THR A 57 -4.61 1.95 -7.39
N VAL A 58 -5.31 0.82 -7.24
CA VAL A 58 -4.94 -0.45 -7.90
C VAL A 58 -4.80 -0.29 -9.42
N LYS A 59 -5.67 0.52 -10.05
CA LYS A 59 -5.61 0.77 -11.50
C LYS A 59 -4.35 1.53 -11.91
N SER A 60 -3.97 2.55 -11.15
CA SER A 60 -2.73 3.32 -11.39
C SER A 60 -1.50 2.41 -11.28
N PHE A 61 -1.44 1.58 -10.25
CA PHE A 61 -0.32 0.66 -10.04
C PHE A 61 -0.14 -0.33 -11.19
N ILE A 62 -1.24 -0.93 -11.65
CA ILE A 62 -1.20 -1.86 -12.79
C ILE A 62 -0.74 -1.14 -14.06
N LYS A 63 -1.16 0.12 -14.26
CA LYS A 63 -0.72 0.93 -15.40
C LYS A 63 0.80 1.18 -15.35
N ASP A 64 1.33 1.52 -14.18
CA ASP A 64 2.76 1.74 -13.99
C ASP A 64 3.57 0.45 -14.19
N MET A 65 3.10 -0.69 -13.69
CA MET A 65 3.72 -2.00 -13.92
C MET A 65 3.75 -2.40 -15.39
N LYS A 66 2.67 -2.13 -16.13
CA LYS A 66 2.59 -2.42 -17.58
C LYS A 66 3.37 -1.41 -18.42
N GLY A 67 3.60 -0.21 -17.89
CA GLY A 67 4.25 0.90 -18.58
C GLY A 67 5.77 0.88 -18.53
N GLY A 68 6.39 0.23 -17.53
CA GLY A 68 7.81 -0.14 -17.51
C GLY A 68 8.78 0.90 -18.10
N LYS A 69 8.62 2.19 -17.81
CA LYS A 69 9.58 3.25 -18.13
C LYS A 69 9.52 4.33 -17.06
N GLY A 70 10.64 4.46 -16.36
CA GLY A 70 10.92 5.41 -15.30
C GLY A 70 12.22 4.99 -14.64
#